data_AF-A0A2S5DP25-F1
#
_entry.id   AF-A0A2S5DP25-F1
#
_cell.length_a   1.000
_cell.length_b   1.000
_cell.length_c   1.000
_cell.angle_alpha   90.00
_cell.angle_beta   90.00
_cell.angle_gamma   90.00
#
_symmetry.space_group_name_H-M   'P 1'
#
loop_
_entity.id
_entity.type
_entity.pdbx_description
1 polymer ?
#
loop_
_entity_poly.entity_id
_entity_poly.type
_entity_poly.pdbx_seq_one_letter_code
_entity_poly.pdbx_strand_id
1 'polypeptide(L)'
;MKPENLVACHECDLLFWRPPRLRALAAHCPRCRARVGGSAHGRPALDRRCAIALAALFTLVIAQAFPIVALDAAGIASHATLADAVAALRLHGQPAVAAIVFCTTMLFPLLELAAWLYVLVPLRAGRVPPRFEPVLRNMQRLRPWSMVEVFLLGILVTIVKMTSVAHVIPGPALFAFGALTVMLGFLASFDPGGLWEARDEIIALRGGGTAAAVSRRRHTPRRAAPVTADTADAPNATRATRRHRPASVTARAAGLVACHTCGRVQPPTEAADARCTRCGSTLHERRPRSAARTGALVIAAALLYIPANLLPIMHATSLGRAEDDTILAGVAYFWTSGDWPLAVVVFVASVLVPMLKLAILALQAIAAHRGTPWRPLERARLHRLVERVGRWSMLDVFVVALTIALVHFGSFAEITPGPGALAFGAVVVLTMCASMQFDPRLIWDGAHRCAASPRT
;
A
#
# COMPACT_ATOMS: atom_id res chain seq x y z
N MET A 1 -19.51 -29.08 -3.79
CA MET A 1 -19.04 -27.88 -3.06
C MET A 1 -19.55 -26.65 -3.78
N LYS A 2 -20.16 -25.66 -3.09
CA LYS A 2 -20.59 -24.43 -3.77
C LYS A 2 -19.36 -23.52 -4.01
N PRO A 3 -19.08 -23.09 -5.25
CA PRO A 3 -17.88 -22.32 -5.58
C PRO A 3 -17.86 -20.91 -4.95
N GLU A 4 -19.00 -20.40 -4.51
CA GLU A 4 -19.18 -19.07 -3.90
C GLU A 4 -18.50 -18.84 -2.53
N ASN A 5 -17.92 -19.88 -1.92
CA ASN A 5 -17.23 -19.78 -0.62
C ASN A 5 -15.74 -20.13 -0.69
N LEU A 6 -15.18 -20.24 -1.90
CA LEU A 6 -13.75 -20.44 -2.11
C LEU A 6 -13.02 -19.11 -2.05
N VAL A 7 -11.96 -19.05 -1.24
CA VAL A 7 -11.06 -17.90 -1.14
C VAL A 7 -9.65 -18.37 -1.43
N ALA A 8 -8.92 -17.62 -2.25
CA ALA A 8 -7.51 -17.86 -2.51
C ALA A 8 -6.65 -16.83 -1.76
N CYS A 9 -5.53 -17.28 -1.20
CA CYS A 9 -4.56 -16.37 -0.59
C CYS A 9 -3.86 -15.53 -1.65
N HIS A 10 -3.90 -14.20 -1.52
CA HIS A 10 -3.24 -13.27 -2.44
C HIS A 10 -1.71 -13.44 -2.53
N GLU A 11 -1.06 -13.95 -1.48
CA GLU A 11 0.41 -14.10 -1.46
C GLU A 11 0.93 -15.46 -1.92
N CYS A 12 0.26 -16.57 -1.55
CA CYS A 12 0.76 -17.92 -1.82
C CYS A 12 -0.18 -18.79 -2.66
N ASP A 13 -1.28 -18.21 -3.15
CA ASP A 13 -2.25 -18.85 -4.03
C ASP A 13 -2.98 -20.05 -3.41
N LEU A 14 -2.84 -20.26 -2.09
CA LEU A 14 -3.50 -21.35 -1.38
C LEU A 14 -5.01 -21.17 -1.41
N LEU A 15 -5.72 -22.20 -1.87
CA LEU A 15 -7.18 -22.23 -1.91
C LEU A 15 -7.70 -22.84 -0.61
N PHE A 16 -8.65 -22.17 0.02
CA PHE A 16 -9.33 -22.68 1.20
C PHE A 16 -10.79 -22.25 1.20
N TRP A 17 -11.60 -23.04 1.90
CA TRP A 17 -13.02 -22.77 2.04
C TRP A 17 -13.26 -21.85 3.23
N ARG A 18 -14.05 -20.79 3.01
CA ARG A 18 -14.44 -19.86 4.06
C ARG A 18 -15.94 -19.96 4.32
N PRO A 19 -16.37 -20.49 5.48
CA PRO A 19 -17.79 -20.52 5.83
C PRO A 19 -18.34 -19.09 5.97
N PRO A 20 -19.63 -18.86 5.62
CA PRO A 20 -20.28 -17.57 5.78
C PRO A 20 -20.14 -16.97 7.18
N ARG A 21 -20.22 -17.80 8.23
CA ARG A 21 -20.10 -17.40 9.65
C ARG A 21 -18.74 -16.80 10.01
N LEU A 22 -17.68 -17.12 9.25
CA LEU A 22 -16.31 -16.63 9.49
C LEU A 22 -15.89 -15.50 8.54
N ARG A 23 -16.82 -14.92 7.77
CA ARG A 23 -16.53 -13.77 6.86
C ARG A 23 -16.11 -12.51 7.61
N ALA A 24 -16.66 -12.29 8.81
CA ALA A 24 -16.35 -11.14 9.65
C ALA A 24 -15.00 -11.25 10.40
N LEU A 25 -14.46 -12.46 10.56
CA LEU A 25 -13.24 -12.71 11.35
C LEU A 25 -11.99 -12.60 10.49
N ALA A 26 -10.99 -11.85 10.95
CA ALA A 26 -9.68 -11.82 10.31
C ALA A 26 -8.99 -13.18 10.45
N ALA A 27 -8.68 -13.82 9.32
CA ALA A 27 -8.01 -15.12 9.29
C ALA A 27 -6.56 -14.96 8.81
N HIS A 28 -5.69 -15.89 9.19
CA HIS A 28 -4.34 -16.00 8.65
C HIS A 28 -4.24 -17.22 7.74
N CYS A 29 -3.56 -17.07 6.61
CA CYS A 29 -3.28 -18.19 5.72
C CYS A 29 -2.39 -19.22 6.45
N PRO A 30 -2.75 -20.51 6.49
CA PRO A 30 -1.97 -21.52 7.20
C PRO A 30 -0.58 -21.78 6.58
N ARG A 31 -0.36 -21.38 5.33
CA ARG A 31 0.90 -21.57 4.60
C ARG A 31 1.85 -20.40 4.74
N CYS A 32 1.46 -19.21 4.27
CA CYS A 32 2.34 -18.03 4.27
C CYS A 32 2.14 -17.11 5.47
N ARG A 33 1.12 -17.35 6.30
CA ARG A 33 0.67 -16.49 7.41
C ARG A 33 0.24 -15.08 6.98
N ALA A 34 -0.06 -14.86 5.69
CA ALA A 34 -0.67 -13.62 5.22
C ALA A 34 -2.07 -13.45 5.84
N ARG A 35 -2.43 -12.21 6.19
CA ARG A 35 -3.78 -11.90 6.66
C ARG A 35 -4.74 -12.00 5.47
N VAL A 36 -5.74 -12.84 5.60
CA VAL A 36 -6.87 -12.92 4.66
C VAL A 36 -7.98 -12.10 5.29
N GLY A 37 -8.30 -10.97 4.67
CA GLY A 37 -9.23 -9.99 5.20
C GLY A 37 -10.56 -10.63 5.59
N GLY A 38 -10.94 -10.52 6.86
CA GLY A 38 -12.33 -10.60 7.28
C GLY A 38 -12.84 -9.19 7.40
N SER A 39 -13.81 -8.86 6.57
CA SER A 39 -14.52 -7.60 6.71
C SER A 39 -15.86 -7.94 7.31
N ALA A 40 -16.10 -7.50 8.54
CA ALA A 40 -17.45 -7.45 9.07
C ALA A 40 -18.18 -6.31 8.34
N HIS A 41 -19.16 -6.63 7.49
CA HIS A 41 -19.96 -5.66 6.72
C HIS A 41 -21.26 -5.26 7.40
N GLY A 42 -21.21 -5.00 8.71
CA GLY A 42 -22.37 -4.43 9.39
C GLY A 42 -22.60 -2.97 8.98
N ARG A 43 -23.86 -2.53 8.93
CA ARG A 43 -24.24 -1.11 8.98
C ARG A 43 -23.41 -0.29 9.99
N PRO A 44 -23.19 -0.73 11.25
CA PRO A 44 -22.36 0.03 12.19
C PRO A 44 -20.89 0.16 11.76
N ALA A 45 -20.34 -0.80 11.02
CA ALA A 45 -18.98 -0.73 10.51
C ALA A 45 -18.88 0.26 9.33
N LEU A 46 -19.91 0.32 8.47
CA LEU A 46 -20.00 1.33 7.41
C LEU A 46 -20.20 2.73 8.00
N ASP A 47 -21.06 2.87 9.01
CA ASP A 47 -21.35 4.13 9.69
C ASP A 47 -20.09 4.72 10.34
N ARG A 48 -19.33 3.91 11.10
CA ARG A 48 -18.06 4.34 11.71
C ARG A 48 -17.04 4.79 10.68
N ARG A 49 -16.90 4.07 9.56
CA ARG A 49 -15.96 4.46 8.48
C ARG A 49 -16.41 5.74 7.80
N CYS A 50 -17.71 5.91 7.57
CA CYS A 50 -18.28 7.13 6.99
C CYS A 50 -18.07 8.33 7.92
N ALA A 51 -18.28 8.16 9.23
CA ALA A 51 -18.06 9.19 10.23
C ALA A 51 -16.60 9.62 10.28
N ILE A 52 -15.66 8.67 10.26
CA ILE A 52 -14.22 8.97 10.27
C ILE A 52 -13.77 9.61 8.96
N ALA A 53 -14.27 9.16 7.81
CA ALA A 53 -13.97 9.80 6.52
C ALA A 53 -14.50 11.24 6.44
N LEU A 54 -15.69 11.49 7.01
CA LEU A 54 -16.26 12.83 7.09
C LEU A 54 -15.47 13.72 8.05
N ALA A 55 -15.13 13.21 9.25
CA ALA A 55 -14.30 13.93 10.21
C ALA A 55 -12.93 14.27 9.62
N ALA A 56 -12.27 13.31 8.94
CA ALA A 56 -11.01 13.53 8.25
C ALA A 56 -11.11 14.59 7.14
N LEU A 57 -12.23 14.65 6.41
CA LEU A 57 -12.45 15.70 5.42
C LEU A 57 -12.51 17.09 6.06
N PHE A 58 -13.27 17.24 7.16
CA PHE A 58 -13.30 18.50 7.90
C PHE A 58 -11.93 18.87 8.48
N THR A 59 -11.21 17.90 9.05
CA THR A 59 -9.86 18.13 9.57
C THR A 59 -8.87 18.50 8.47
N LEU A 60 -8.99 17.94 7.26
CA LEU A 60 -8.19 18.36 6.10
C LEU A 60 -8.46 19.83 5.75
N VAL A 61 -9.72 20.27 5.75
CA VAL A 61 -10.07 21.68 5.51
C VAL A 61 -9.44 22.58 6.57
N ILE A 62 -9.51 22.20 7.86
CA ILE A 62 -8.86 22.93 8.96
C ILE A 62 -7.33 22.96 8.76
N ALA A 63 -6.71 21.82 8.43
CA ALA A 63 -5.26 21.74 8.22
C ALA A 63 -4.77 22.66 7.08
N GLN A 64 -5.60 22.88 6.06
CA GLN A 64 -5.28 23.77 4.93
C GLN A 64 -5.61 25.25 5.19
N ALA A 65 -6.56 25.55 6.09
CA ALA A 65 -7.02 26.91 6.34
C ALA A 65 -6.20 27.66 7.40
N PHE A 66 -5.54 26.95 8.32
CA PHE A 66 -4.81 27.54 9.43
C PHE A 66 -3.29 27.52 9.21
N PRO A 67 -2.52 28.42 9.85
CA PRO A 67 -1.06 28.43 9.74
C PRO A 67 -0.44 27.21 10.43
N ILE A 68 0.62 26.67 9.81
CA ILE A 68 1.40 25.55 10.36
C ILE A 68 2.37 26.06 11.42
N VAL A 69 3.02 27.18 11.14
CA VAL A 69 4.00 27.84 12.00
C VAL A 69 3.69 29.33 12.04
N ALA A 70 3.79 29.91 13.23
CA ALA A 70 3.89 31.35 13.41
C ALA A 70 5.33 31.66 13.85
N LEU A 71 6.01 32.50 13.08
CA LEU A 71 7.32 33.01 13.42
C LEU A 71 7.18 34.41 13.99
N ASP A 72 7.73 34.62 15.17
CA ASP A 72 7.92 35.96 15.73
C ASP A 72 9.42 36.28 15.66
N ALA A 73 9.78 37.11 14.71
CA ALA A 73 11.13 37.64 14.57
C ALA A 73 11.03 39.16 14.45
N ALA A 74 11.70 39.87 15.37
CA ALA A 74 11.79 41.33 15.36
C ALA A 74 10.44 42.09 15.40
N GLY A 75 9.37 41.50 15.98
CA GLY A 75 8.07 42.15 16.16
C GLY A 75 7.12 42.07 14.96
N ILE A 76 7.47 41.31 13.91
CA ILE A 76 6.61 41.02 12.77
C ILE A 76 6.22 39.55 12.83
N ALA A 77 4.97 39.27 13.23
CA ALA A 77 4.42 37.92 13.21
C ALA A 77 4.15 37.49 11.76
N SER A 78 4.93 36.53 11.26
CA SER A 78 4.72 35.93 9.94
C SER A 78 4.01 34.58 10.10
N HIS A 79 2.81 34.49 9.54
CA HIS A 79 2.01 33.27 9.49
C HIS A 79 2.16 32.60 8.12
N ALA A 80 2.48 31.31 8.10
CA ALA A 80 2.57 30.55 6.86
C ALA A 80 1.60 29.36 6.88
N THR A 81 0.66 29.33 5.91
CA THR A 81 -0.16 28.15 5.64
C THR A 81 0.55 27.19 4.68
N LEU A 82 0.03 25.96 4.52
CA LEU A 82 0.58 25.03 3.53
C LEU A 82 0.45 25.56 2.09
N ALA A 83 -0.65 26.27 1.81
CA ALA A 83 -0.88 26.86 0.50
C ALA A 83 0.15 27.96 0.21
N ASP A 84 0.52 28.76 1.22
CA ASP A 84 1.54 29.79 1.09
C ASP A 84 2.92 29.17 0.83
N ALA A 85 3.25 28.06 1.51
CA ALA A 85 4.49 27.32 1.27
C ALA A 85 4.57 26.78 -0.18
N VAL A 86 3.48 26.21 -0.70
CA VAL A 86 3.41 25.75 -2.10
C VAL A 86 3.52 26.92 -3.09
N ALA A 87 2.85 28.05 -2.80
CA ALA A 87 2.91 29.24 -3.64
C ALA A 87 4.31 29.84 -3.67
N ALA A 88 4.98 29.93 -2.51
CA ALA A 88 6.36 30.39 -2.38
C ALA A 88 7.31 29.52 -3.21
N LEU A 89 7.26 28.18 -3.08
CA LEU A 89 8.10 27.27 -3.87
C LEU A 89 7.93 27.46 -5.39
N ARG A 90 6.70 27.73 -5.84
CA ARG A 90 6.43 28.01 -7.26
C ARG A 90 7.01 29.35 -7.72
N LEU A 91 6.92 30.38 -6.88
CA LEU A 91 7.45 31.72 -7.17
C LEU A 91 8.98 31.76 -7.17
N HIS A 92 9.63 31.00 -6.29
CA HIS A 92 11.09 30.85 -6.21
C HIS A 92 11.67 29.88 -7.26
N GLY A 93 11.00 29.70 -8.40
CA GLY A 93 11.54 28.95 -9.54
C GLY A 93 11.57 27.42 -9.38
N GLN A 94 10.88 26.84 -8.39
CA GLN A 94 10.85 25.39 -8.15
C GLN A 94 9.46 24.75 -8.38
N PRO A 95 8.89 24.82 -9.60
CA PRO A 95 7.54 24.34 -9.86
C PRO A 95 7.39 22.82 -9.68
N ALA A 96 8.47 22.05 -9.87
CA ALA A 96 8.46 20.60 -9.70
C ALA A 96 8.24 20.19 -8.23
N VAL A 97 8.96 20.81 -7.30
CA VAL A 97 8.83 20.55 -5.86
C VAL A 97 7.46 21.01 -5.37
N ALA A 98 7.03 22.21 -5.79
CA ALA A 98 5.70 22.73 -5.48
C ALA A 98 4.58 21.78 -5.92
N ALA A 99 4.68 21.22 -7.14
CA ALA A 99 3.71 20.27 -7.66
C ALA A 99 3.66 18.97 -6.84
N ILE A 100 4.81 18.43 -6.42
CA ILE A 100 4.88 17.23 -5.58
C ILE A 100 4.24 17.48 -4.22
N VAL A 101 4.60 18.58 -3.54
CA VAL A 101 4.04 18.94 -2.23
C VAL A 101 2.52 19.14 -2.35
N PHE A 102 2.06 19.90 -3.34
CA PHE A 102 0.63 20.08 -3.60
C PHE A 102 -0.11 18.75 -3.83
N CYS A 103 0.43 17.91 -4.71
CA CYS A 103 -0.21 16.64 -5.06
C CYS A 103 -0.34 15.72 -3.84
N THR A 104 0.70 15.64 -3.01
CA THR A 104 0.78 14.69 -1.89
C THR A 104 0.07 15.15 -0.63
N THR A 105 0.01 16.46 -0.38
CA THR A 105 -0.58 17.02 0.85
C THR A 105 -2.02 17.50 0.68
N MET A 106 -2.39 17.94 -0.53
CA MET A 106 -3.72 18.52 -0.79
C MET A 106 -4.54 17.64 -1.73
N LEU A 107 -4.01 17.32 -2.92
CA LEU A 107 -4.80 16.64 -3.95
C LEU A 107 -5.10 15.17 -3.60
N PHE A 108 -4.09 14.36 -3.28
CA PHE A 108 -4.28 12.93 -3.02
C PHE A 108 -5.09 12.63 -1.75
N PRO A 109 -4.87 13.30 -0.60
CA PRO A 109 -5.71 13.09 0.58
C PRO A 109 -7.17 13.47 0.32
N LEU A 110 -7.41 14.58 -0.40
CA LEU A 110 -8.76 14.98 -0.79
C LEU A 110 -9.43 13.93 -1.69
N LEU A 111 -8.73 13.45 -2.73
CA LEU A 111 -9.24 12.42 -3.64
C LEU A 111 -9.52 11.09 -2.91
N GLU A 112 -8.66 10.70 -1.95
CA GLU A 112 -8.86 9.51 -1.15
C GLU A 112 -10.12 9.62 -0.26
N LEU A 113 -10.27 10.73 0.46
CA LEU A 113 -11.42 10.97 1.33
C LEU A 113 -12.73 11.08 0.52
N ALA A 114 -12.69 11.77 -0.62
CA ALA A 114 -13.81 11.85 -1.55
C ALA A 114 -14.20 10.46 -2.08
N ALA A 115 -13.23 9.62 -2.45
CA ALA A 115 -13.50 8.25 -2.91
C ALA A 115 -14.14 7.39 -1.81
N TRP A 116 -13.65 7.48 -0.57
CA TRP A 116 -14.26 6.80 0.58
C TRP A 116 -15.71 7.23 0.80
N LEU A 117 -15.98 8.54 0.85
CA LEU A 117 -17.32 9.06 1.06
C LEU A 117 -18.27 8.71 -0.09
N TYR A 118 -17.81 8.82 -1.35
CA TYR A 118 -18.58 8.47 -2.54
C TYR A 118 -19.04 7.01 -2.54
N VAL A 119 -18.21 6.09 -2.02
CA VAL A 119 -18.56 4.68 -1.93
C VAL A 119 -19.39 4.36 -0.68
N LEU A 120 -19.01 4.91 0.48
CA LEU A 120 -19.64 4.57 1.76
C LEU A 120 -21.05 5.17 1.92
N VAL A 121 -21.29 6.41 1.48
CA VAL A 121 -22.60 7.08 1.66
C VAL A 121 -23.73 6.33 0.93
N PRO A 122 -23.59 5.96 -0.36
CA PRO A 122 -24.64 5.20 -1.05
C PRO A 122 -24.78 3.78 -0.51
N LEU A 123 -23.67 3.10 -0.17
CA LEU A 123 -23.73 1.75 0.43
C LEU A 123 -24.47 1.76 1.77
N ARG A 124 -24.26 2.79 2.60
CA ARG A 124 -25.02 3.02 3.84
C ARG A 124 -26.52 3.16 3.57
N ALA A 125 -26.88 3.86 2.50
CA ALA A 125 -28.27 4.02 2.04
C ALA A 125 -28.83 2.76 1.33
N GLY A 126 -28.09 1.64 1.30
CA GLY A 126 -28.52 0.41 0.62
C GLY A 126 -28.58 0.55 -0.90
N ARG A 127 -27.81 1.49 -1.48
CA ARG A 127 -27.69 1.71 -2.93
C ARG A 127 -26.26 1.44 -3.38
N VAL A 128 -26.11 0.86 -4.57
CA VAL A 128 -24.79 0.74 -5.21
C VAL A 128 -24.53 2.04 -5.98
N PRO A 129 -23.42 2.76 -5.73
CA PRO A 129 -23.12 3.99 -6.47
C PRO A 129 -22.87 3.68 -7.95
N PRO A 130 -23.17 4.64 -8.85
CA PRO A 130 -22.71 4.54 -10.23
C PRO A 130 -21.18 4.49 -10.22
N ARG A 131 -20.56 3.80 -11.20
CA ARG A 131 -19.09 3.72 -11.32
C ARG A 131 -18.37 3.19 -10.06
N PHE A 132 -19.00 2.30 -9.28
CA PHE A 132 -18.38 1.63 -8.12
C PHE A 132 -17.02 0.98 -8.46
N GLU A 133 -16.94 0.27 -9.58
CA GLU A 133 -15.76 -0.51 -9.96
C GLU A 133 -14.53 0.35 -10.27
N PRO A 134 -14.60 1.38 -11.15
CA PRO A 134 -13.45 2.24 -11.42
C PRO A 134 -13.05 3.08 -10.20
N VAL A 135 -14.00 3.56 -9.38
CA VAL A 135 -13.67 4.33 -8.17
C VAL A 135 -12.89 3.48 -7.18
N LEU A 136 -13.37 2.26 -6.89
CA LEU A 136 -12.69 1.37 -5.96
C LEU A 136 -11.32 0.92 -6.48
N ARG A 137 -11.19 0.74 -7.80
CA ARG A 137 -9.91 0.44 -8.46
C ARG A 137 -8.92 1.60 -8.36
N ASN A 138 -9.38 2.84 -8.56
CA ASN A 138 -8.54 4.03 -8.43
C ASN A 138 -8.16 4.28 -6.97
N MET A 139 -9.07 4.06 -6.03
CA MET A 139 -8.79 4.15 -4.59
C MET A 139 -7.68 3.19 -4.16
N GLN A 140 -7.71 1.94 -4.64
CA GLN A 140 -6.62 0.97 -4.42
C GLN A 140 -5.27 1.41 -5.02
N ARG A 141 -5.28 2.22 -6.08
CA ARG A 141 -4.06 2.76 -6.72
C ARG A 141 -3.52 4.01 -6.04
N LEU A 142 -4.40 4.89 -5.53
CA LEU A 142 -4.04 6.15 -4.88
C LEU A 142 -3.58 5.93 -3.43
N ARG A 143 -4.12 4.92 -2.75
CA ARG A 143 -3.82 4.65 -1.34
C ARG A 143 -2.32 4.54 -1.00
N PRO A 144 -1.46 3.87 -1.80
CA PRO A 144 -0.01 3.86 -1.54
C PRO A 144 0.66 5.24 -1.63
N TRP A 145 0.02 6.22 -2.29
CA TRP A 145 0.56 7.56 -2.52
C TRP A 145 0.07 8.60 -1.51
N SER A 146 -0.87 8.24 -0.65
CA SER A 146 -1.33 9.09 0.44
C SER A 146 -0.29 9.07 1.56
N MET A 147 0.56 10.10 1.60
CA MET A 147 1.74 10.16 2.46
C MET A 147 1.66 11.27 3.52
N VAL A 148 0.45 11.48 4.06
CA VAL A 148 0.24 12.51 5.09
C VAL A 148 1.10 12.24 6.33
N GLU A 149 1.31 10.97 6.70
CA GLU A 149 2.13 10.58 7.86
C GLU A 149 3.60 11.03 7.71
N VAL A 150 4.13 10.94 6.50
CA VAL A 150 5.50 11.33 6.16
C VAL A 150 5.67 12.85 6.21
N PHE A 151 4.70 13.59 5.66
CA PHE A 151 4.71 15.04 5.68
C PHE A 151 4.73 15.61 7.11
N LEU A 152 3.92 15.02 8.01
CA LEU A 152 3.89 15.42 9.42
C LEU A 152 5.26 15.25 10.11
N LEU A 153 5.94 14.13 9.85
CA LEU A 153 7.29 13.89 10.40
C LEU A 153 8.29 14.90 9.86
N GLY A 154 8.19 15.27 8.58
CA GLY A 154 8.96 16.37 8.00
C GLY A 154 8.78 17.66 8.79
N ILE A 155 7.55 18.13 8.94
CA ILE A 155 7.27 19.38 9.67
C ILE A 155 7.80 19.31 11.10
N LEU A 156 7.59 18.20 11.80
CA LEU A 156 8.03 18.05 13.18
C LEU A 156 9.55 18.17 13.30
N VAL A 157 10.31 17.51 12.43
CA VAL A 157 11.77 17.62 12.39
C VAL A 157 12.19 19.07 12.14
N THR A 158 11.55 19.76 11.21
CA THR A 158 11.96 21.12 10.92
C THR A 158 11.59 22.11 12.02
N ILE A 159 10.46 21.93 12.70
CA ILE A 159 10.13 22.74 13.89
C ILE A 159 11.22 22.55 14.96
N VAL A 160 11.60 21.30 15.26
CA VAL A 160 12.66 21.01 16.24
C VAL A 160 13.96 21.72 15.85
N LYS A 161 14.36 21.67 14.56
CA LYS A 161 15.58 22.34 14.13
C LYS A 161 15.47 23.87 14.13
N MET A 162 14.31 24.44 13.80
CA MET A 162 14.13 25.89 13.85
C MET A 162 14.07 26.43 15.29
N THR A 163 13.61 25.65 16.26
CA THR A 163 13.60 26.08 17.67
C THR A 163 15.01 26.33 18.24
N SER A 164 16.07 25.80 17.61
CA SER A 164 17.44 26.12 18.01
C SER A 164 17.91 27.49 17.51
N VAL A 165 17.15 28.16 16.63
CA VAL A 165 17.53 29.44 15.99
C VAL A 165 16.53 30.56 16.34
N ALA A 166 15.24 30.24 16.50
CA ALA A 166 14.19 31.23 16.79
C ALA A 166 13.08 30.63 17.67
N HIS A 167 12.25 31.50 18.27
CA HIS A 167 11.07 31.06 19.02
C HIS A 167 9.94 30.66 18.05
N VAL A 168 9.69 29.35 17.92
CA VAL A 168 8.70 28.79 17.00
C VAL A 168 7.46 28.39 17.77
N ILE A 169 6.30 28.98 17.43
CA ILE A 169 5.01 28.58 18.00
C ILE A 169 4.31 27.66 16.99
N PRO A 170 4.04 26.38 17.36
CA PRO A 170 3.30 25.47 16.49
C PRO A 170 1.86 25.95 16.32
N GLY A 171 1.44 26.10 15.06
CA GLY A 171 0.09 26.56 14.72
C GLY A 171 -0.96 25.45 14.80
N PRO A 172 -2.27 25.80 14.75
CA PRO A 172 -3.37 24.84 14.81
C PRO A 172 -3.32 23.78 13.71
N ALA A 173 -2.80 24.12 12.52
CA ALA A 173 -2.71 23.18 11.41
C ALA A 173 -1.80 22.00 11.69
N LEU A 174 -0.75 22.16 12.51
CA LEU A 174 0.13 21.06 12.90
C LEU A 174 -0.64 19.95 13.63
N PHE A 175 -1.49 20.33 14.58
CA PHE A 175 -2.34 19.40 15.32
C PHE A 175 -3.41 18.78 14.41
N ALA A 176 -3.96 19.57 13.48
CA ALA A 176 -4.90 19.07 12.48
C ALA A 176 -4.27 18.03 11.55
N PHE A 177 -3.03 18.24 11.06
CA PHE A 177 -2.29 17.24 10.29
C PHE A 177 -1.99 15.98 11.10
N GLY A 178 -1.67 16.12 12.39
CA GLY A 178 -1.54 15.00 13.33
C GLY A 178 -2.82 14.17 13.44
N ALA A 179 -3.96 14.82 13.69
CA ALA A 179 -5.25 14.16 13.77
C ALA A 179 -5.65 13.52 12.43
N LEU A 180 -5.44 14.23 11.31
CA LEU A 180 -5.70 13.73 9.96
C LEU A 180 -4.90 12.47 9.65
N THR A 181 -3.61 12.46 10.02
CA THR A 181 -2.71 11.32 9.89
C THR A 181 -3.27 10.08 10.59
N VAL A 182 -3.70 10.22 11.85
CA VAL A 182 -4.30 9.12 12.62
C VAL A 182 -5.59 8.61 11.97
N MET A 183 -6.45 9.52 11.51
CA MET A 183 -7.72 9.15 10.86
C MET A 183 -7.51 8.45 9.51
N LEU A 184 -6.58 8.93 8.68
CA LEU A 184 -6.20 8.28 7.42
C LEU A 184 -5.54 6.93 7.67
N GLY A 185 -4.65 6.81 8.65
CA GLY A 185 -4.05 5.54 9.06
C GLY A 185 -5.11 4.53 9.52
N PHE A 186 -6.12 5.00 10.25
CA PHE A 186 -7.28 4.19 10.62
C PHE A 186 -8.07 3.73 9.39
N LEU A 187 -8.45 4.64 8.48
CA LEU A 187 -9.16 4.28 7.24
C LEU A 187 -8.35 3.31 6.36
N ALA A 188 -7.03 3.52 6.29
CA ALA A 188 -6.12 2.65 5.58
C ALA A 188 -6.03 1.25 6.21
N SER A 189 -6.19 1.09 7.52
CA SER A 189 -6.14 -0.25 8.14
C SER A 189 -7.21 -1.22 7.59
N PHE A 190 -8.25 -0.71 6.93
CA PHE A 190 -9.34 -1.51 6.35
C PHE A 190 -9.06 -1.96 4.93
N ASP A 191 -9.45 -3.21 4.63
CA ASP A 191 -9.35 -3.78 3.30
C ASP A 191 -10.53 -3.31 2.42
N PRO A 192 -10.28 -2.51 1.36
CA PRO A 192 -11.31 -2.11 0.41
C PRO A 192 -11.93 -3.30 -0.33
N GLY A 193 -11.23 -4.45 -0.37
CA GLY A 193 -11.75 -5.70 -0.91
C GLY A 193 -13.07 -6.14 -0.25
N GLY A 194 -13.26 -5.78 1.02
CA GLY A 194 -14.52 -6.01 1.71
C GLY A 194 -15.70 -5.32 1.04
N LEU A 195 -15.58 -4.08 0.55
CA LEU A 195 -16.75 -3.31 0.08
C LEU A 195 -17.52 -3.99 -1.05
N TRP A 196 -16.85 -4.89 -1.78
CA TRP A 196 -17.50 -5.70 -2.79
C TRP A 196 -18.52 -6.71 -2.21
N GLU A 197 -18.30 -7.26 -1.01
CA GLU A 197 -19.27 -8.18 -0.37
C GLU A 197 -20.55 -7.43 0.00
N ALA A 198 -20.43 -6.20 0.52
CA ALA A 198 -21.57 -5.33 0.79
C ALA A 198 -22.36 -4.97 -0.49
N ARG A 199 -21.66 -4.72 -1.61
CA ARG A 199 -22.30 -4.55 -2.93
C ARG A 199 -23.10 -5.80 -3.31
N ASP A 200 -22.49 -6.98 -3.23
CA ASP A 200 -23.13 -8.23 -3.66
C ASP A 200 -24.37 -8.53 -2.82
N GLU A 201 -24.34 -8.24 -1.52
CA GLU A 201 -25.50 -8.37 -0.62
C GLU A 201 -26.64 -7.42 -1.02
N ILE A 202 -26.35 -6.14 -1.28
CA ILE A 202 -27.36 -5.17 -1.74
C ILE A 202 -27.96 -5.59 -3.08
N ILE A 203 -27.14 -6.08 -4.01
CA ILE A 203 -27.62 -6.59 -5.31
C ILE A 203 -28.50 -7.83 -5.11
N ALA A 204 -28.11 -8.77 -4.23
CA ALA A 204 -28.89 -9.96 -3.94
C ALA A 204 -30.25 -9.63 -3.32
N LEU A 205 -30.31 -8.67 -2.38
CA LEU A 205 -31.54 -8.20 -1.76
C LEU A 205 -32.49 -7.51 -2.77
N ARG A 206 -31.94 -6.76 -3.73
CA ARG A 206 -32.73 -6.09 -4.79
C ARG A 206 -33.17 -7.04 -5.91
N GLY A 207 -32.30 -7.97 -6.31
CA GLY A 207 -32.59 -8.99 -7.34
C GLY A 207 -33.51 -10.11 -6.85
N GLY A 208 -33.69 -10.25 -5.54
CA GLY A 208 -34.66 -11.15 -4.93
C GLY A 208 -36.12 -10.89 -5.32
N GLY A 209 -36.44 -9.71 -5.85
CA GLY A 209 -37.76 -9.41 -6.41
C GLY A 209 -38.13 -10.19 -7.68
N THR A 210 -37.14 -10.67 -8.44
CA THR A 210 -37.37 -11.50 -9.65
C THR A 210 -36.93 -12.96 -9.47
N ALA A 211 -35.93 -13.24 -8.62
CA ALA A 211 -35.47 -14.61 -8.36
C ALA A 211 -36.37 -15.41 -7.40
N ALA A 212 -37.12 -14.77 -6.49
CA ALA A 212 -38.07 -15.43 -5.60
C ALA A 212 -39.27 -16.06 -6.34
N ALA A 213 -39.56 -15.60 -7.57
CA ALA A 213 -40.59 -16.18 -8.43
C ALA A 213 -40.12 -17.46 -9.15
N VAL A 214 -38.81 -17.63 -9.39
CA VAL A 214 -38.26 -18.78 -10.12
C VAL A 214 -37.94 -19.97 -9.19
N SER A 215 -37.54 -19.73 -7.92
CA SER A 215 -37.28 -20.85 -6.99
C SER A 215 -38.54 -21.43 -6.33
N ARG A 216 -39.68 -20.73 -6.34
CA ARG A 216 -40.95 -21.24 -5.78
C ARG A 216 -41.67 -22.27 -6.66
N ARG A 217 -41.28 -22.47 -7.94
CA ARG A 217 -41.93 -23.45 -8.84
C ARG A 217 -41.26 -24.83 -8.93
N ARG A 218 -40.23 -25.14 -8.13
CA ARG A 218 -39.59 -26.48 -8.10
C ARG A 218 -39.60 -27.18 -6.73
N HIS A 219 -40.60 -26.90 -5.89
CA HIS A 219 -40.90 -27.73 -4.74
C HIS A 219 -42.11 -28.63 -5.03
N THR A 220 -41.89 -29.66 -5.84
CA THR A 220 -42.60 -30.94 -5.69
C THR A 220 -41.61 -31.93 -5.09
N PRO A 221 -41.86 -32.48 -3.89
CA PRO A 221 -40.96 -33.45 -3.27
C PRO A 221 -41.12 -34.78 -4.00
N ARG A 222 -40.24 -35.05 -4.97
CA ARG A 222 -40.15 -36.38 -5.56
C ARG A 222 -39.42 -37.28 -4.57
N ARG A 223 -40.17 -38.18 -3.92
CA ARG A 223 -39.69 -39.24 -3.03
C ARG A 223 -38.42 -39.88 -3.61
N ALA A 224 -37.31 -39.76 -2.89
CA ALA A 224 -36.09 -40.50 -3.18
C ALA A 224 -36.26 -41.94 -2.66
N ALA A 225 -35.96 -42.91 -3.51
CA ALA A 225 -35.94 -44.33 -3.18
C ALA A 225 -34.79 -44.63 -2.20
N PRO A 226 -34.96 -45.63 -1.30
CA PRO A 226 -33.91 -46.03 -0.36
C PRO A 226 -32.81 -46.78 -1.11
N VAL A 227 -31.56 -46.33 -0.94
CA VAL A 227 -30.38 -47.11 -1.32
C VAL A 227 -30.14 -48.10 -0.19
N THR A 228 -30.37 -49.38 -0.48
CA THR A 228 -30.11 -50.49 0.43
C THR A 228 -28.61 -50.59 0.71
N ALA A 229 -28.30 -50.67 2.00
CA ALA A 229 -27.02 -51.15 2.49
C ALA A 229 -27.03 -52.68 2.38
N ASP A 230 -26.02 -53.26 1.74
CA ASP A 230 -25.68 -54.66 1.96
C ASP A 230 -24.19 -54.79 2.27
N THR A 231 -23.98 -55.56 3.32
CA THR A 231 -22.77 -55.85 4.09
C THR A 231 -22.01 -57.04 3.50
N ALA A 232 -20.68 -56.94 3.43
CA ALA A 232 -19.66 -58.02 3.41
C ALA A 232 -18.37 -57.39 2.84
N ASP A 233 -17.14 -57.50 3.35
CA ASP A 233 -16.50 -58.32 4.36
C ASP A 233 -15.29 -57.54 4.88
N ALA A 234 -14.94 -57.72 6.16
CA ALA A 234 -13.66 -57.30 6.70
C ALA A 234 -12.88 -58.54 7.15
N PRO A 235 -11.56 -58.57 6.90
CA PRO A 235 -10.69 -58.82 8.04
C PRO A 235 -9.51 -57.83 8.10
N ASN A 236 -9.47 -57.14 9.23
CA ASN A 236 -8.31 -56.88 10.09
C ASN A 236 -6.95 -56.55 9.43
N ALA A 237 -6.58 -55.26 9.45
CA ALA A 237 -5.17 -54.84 9.48
C ALA A 237 -5.03 -53.47 10.17
N THR A 238 -4.79 -53.52 11.46
CA THR A 238 -4.22 -52.46 12.30
C THR A 238 -2.83 -52.05 11.79
N ARG A 239 -2.67 -50.88 11.14
CA ARG A 239 -1.48 -50.01 11.30
C ARG A 239 -1.56 -48.72 10.49
N ALA A 240 -1.00 -47.68 11.11
CA ALA A 240 -0.63 -46.37 10.57
C ALA A 240 -1.76 -45.36 10.33
N THR A 241 -2.05 -44.59 11.38
CA THR A 241 -2.58 -43.23 11.30
C THR A 241 -1.61 -42.33 10.51
N ARG A 242 -1.58 -42.46 9.18
CA ARG A 242 -1.19 -41.35 8.31
C ARG A 242 -2.26 -40.28 8.48
N ARG A 243 -1.99 -39.28 9.32
CA ARG A 243 -2.64 -37.97 9.21
C ARG A 243 -2.38 -37.50 7.77
N HIS A 244 -3.30 -37.78 6.86
CA HIS A 244 -3.37 -37.13 5.56
C HIS A 244 -3.53 -35.64 5.86
N ARG A 245 -2.43 -34.88 5.86
CA ARG A 245 -2.49 -33.44 5.65
C ARG A 245 -3.29 -33.28 4.35
N PRO A 246 -4.46 -32.63 4.34
CA PRO A 246 -5.15 -32.37 3.08
C PRO A 246 -4.13 -31.66 2.18
N ALA A 247 -3.86 -32.24 1.02
CA ALA A 247 -2.98 -31.63 0.04
C ALA A 247 -3.50 -30.21 -0.18
N SER A 248 -2.68 -29.23 0.19
CA SER A 248 -3.09 -27.84 0.21
C SER A 248 -3.19 -27.36 -1.23
N VAL A 249 -4.37 -27.50 -1.84
CA VAL A 249 -4.61 -27.19 -3.26
C VAL A 249 -4.47 -25.68 -3.48
N THR A 250 -3.71 -25.27 -4.49
CA THR A 250 -3.65 -23.86 -4.90
C THR A 250 -4.76 -23.57 -5.91
N ALA A 251 -5.17 -22.30 -6.03
CA ALA A 251 -6.15 -21.91 -7.04
C ALA A 251 -5.69 -22.33 -8.44
N ARG A 252 -4.41 -22.10 -8.76
CA ARG A 252 -3.73 -22.61 -9.96
C ARG A 252 -3.93 -24.11 -10.17
N ALA A 253 -3.63 -24.94 -9.16
CA ALA A 253 -3.74 -26.39 -9.27
C ALA A 253 -5.20 -26.87 -9.44
N ALA A 254 -6.17 -26.08 -8.97
CA ALA A 254 -7.59 -26.34 -9.16
C ALA A 254 -8.15 -25.80 -10.50
N GLY A 255 -7.31 -25.24 -11.38
CA GLY A 255 -7.76 -24.59 -12.61
C GLY A 255 -8.58 -23.32 -12.36
N LEU A 256 -8.33 -22.63 -11.24
CA LEU A 256 -9.03 -21.41 -10.83
C LEU A 256 -8.07 -20.22 -10.78
N VAL A 257 -8.60 -19.03 -11.04
CA VAL A 257 -7.87 -17.76 -10.95
C VAL A 257 -8.57 -16.84 -9.95
N ALA A 258 -7.80 -16.25 -9.05
CA ALA A 258 -8.28 -15.24 -8.12
C ALA A 258 -8.07 -13.84 -8.71
N CYS A 259 -9.14 -13.05 -8.77
CA CYS A 259 -9.06 -11.65 -9.19
C CYS A 259 -8.23 -10.82 -8.21
N HIS A 260 -7.24 -10.09 -8.71
CA HIS A 260 -6.41 -9.19 -7.89
C HIS A 260 -7.15 -7.95 -7.37
N THR A 261 -8.22 -7.52 -8.05
CA THR A 261 -8.95 -6.30 -7.69
C THR A 261 -10.06 -6.57 -6.68
N CYS A 262 -10.81 -7.65 -6.85
CA CYS A 262 -11.99 -7.96 -6.02
C CYS A 262 -11.89 -9.28 -5.24
N GLY A 263 -10.83 -10.08 -5.42
CA GLY A 263 -10.63 -11.35 -4.69
C GLY A 263 -11.51 -12.52 -5.13
N ARG A 264 -12.41 -12.33 -6.11
CA ARG A 264 -13.29 -13.43 -6.60
C ARG A 264 -12.46 -14.52 -7.26
N VAL A 265 -12.68 -15.76 -6.80
CA VAL A 265 -12.12 -16.96 -7.41
C VAL A 265 -13.09 -17.47 -8.47
N GLN A 266 -12.62 -17.65 -9.70
CA GLN A 266 -13.40 -18.16 -10.82
C GLN A 266 -12.51 -18.96 -11.78
N PRO A 267 -13.08 -19.88 -12.58
CA PRO A 267 -12.32 -20.50 -13.66
C PRO A 267 -11.85 -19.43 -14.66
N PRO A 268 -10.66 -19.58 -15.26
CA PRO A 268 -10.26 -18.75 -16.39
C PRO A 268 -11.26 -18.99 -17.53
N THR A 269 -11.76 -17.91 -18.12
CA THR A 269 -12.54 -18.00 -19.36
C THR A 269 -11.57 -18.34 -20.49
N GLU A 270 -11.95 -19.20 -21.44
CA GLU A 270 -11.06 -19.69 -22.52
C GLU A 270 -10.52 -18.59 -23.45
N ALA A 271 -11.01 -17.36 -23.35
CA ALA A 271 -10.54 -16.21 -24.11
C ALA A 271 -9.21 -15.64 -23.57
N ALA A 272 -8.34 -15.20 -24.48
CA ALA A 272 -7.07 -14.51 -24.17
C ALA A 272 -7.25 -13.26 -23.27
N ASP A 273 -8.46 -12.68 -23.24
CA ASP A 273 -8.87 -11.58 -22.37
C ASP A 273 -9.91 -12.03 -21.32
N ALA A 274 -9.61 -13.08 -20.56
CA ALA A 274 -10.47 -13.49 -19.46
C ALA A 274 -10.74 -12.31 -18.51
N ARG A 275 -12.00 -11.92 -18.33
CA ARG A 275 -12.41 -10.81 -17.46
C ARG A 275 -13.07 -11.33 -16.20
N CYS A 276 -12.85 -10.64 -15.10
CA CYS A 276 -13.54 -10.95 -13.85
C CYS A 276 -15.02 -10.65 -14.00
N THR A 277 -15.87 -11.64 -13.68
CA THR A 277 -17.33 -11.53 -13.74
C THR A 277 -17.93 -10.58 -12.71
N ARG A 278 -17.13 -10.12 -11.73
CA ARG A 278 -17.56 -9.20 -10.66
C ARG A 278 -17.14 -7.74 -10.89
N CYS A 279 -15.92 -7.52 -11.37
CA CYS A 279 -15.33 -6.17 -11.46
C CYS A 279 -14.73 -5.81 -12.83
N GLY A 280 -14.93 -6.68 -13.84
CA GLY A 280 -14.49 -6.47 -15.22
C GLY A 280 -12.97 -6.36 -15.43
N SER A 281 -12.15 -6.60 -14.39
CA SER A 281 -10.68 -6.54 -14.50
C SER A 281 -10.18 -7.73 -15.30
N THR A 282 -9.12 -7.53 -16.09
CA THR A 282 -8.41 -8.62 -16.76
C THR A 282 -7.85 -9.60 -15.73
N LEU A 283 -8.14 -10.87 -15.93
CA LEU A 283 -7.68 -11.98 -15.11
C LEU A 283 -6.42 -12.57 -15.70
N HIS A 284 -5.45 -12.79 -14.83
CA HIS A 284 -4.21 -13.44 -15.19
C HIS A 284 -3.86 -14.39 -14.05
N GLU A 285 -3.41 -15.59 -14.39
CA GLU A 285 -2.98 -16.59 -13.42
C GLU A 285 -1.79 -16.07 -12.58
N ARG A 286 -0.84 -15.40 -13.25
CA ARG A 286 0.25 -14.61 -12.67
C ARG A 286 0.31 -13.27 -13.39
N ARG A 287 0.78 -12.21 -12.71
CA ARG A 287 0.94 -10.92 -13.38
C ARG A 287 1.95 -11.04 -14.54
N PRO A 288 1.57 -10.65 -15.77
CA PRO A 288 2.41 -10.87 -16.94
C PRO A 288 3.71 -10.09 -16.83
N ARG A 289 4.84 -10.78 -17.10
CA ARG A 289 6.20 -10.22 -17.04
C ARG A 289 6.54 -9.52 -15.71
N SER A 290 5.89 -9.89 -14.60
CA SER A 290 6.11 -9.24 -13.29
C SER A 290 7.57 -9.27 -12.86
N ALA A 291 8.23 -10.44 -12.92
CA ALA A 291 9.65 -10.55 -12.57
C ALA A 291 10.55 -9.67 -13.45
N ALA A 292 10.31 -9.65 -14.77
CA ALA A 292 11.09 -8.84 -15.71
C ALA A 292 10.87 -7.32 -15.49
N ARG A 293 9.62 -6.89 -15.26
CA ARG A 293 9.29 -5.49 -14.94
C ARG A 293 9.92 -5.04 -13.63
N THR A 294 9.82 -5.86 -12.59
CA THR A 294 10.48 -5.59 -11.31
C THR A 294 12.00 -5.56 -11.48
N GLY A 295 12.58 -6.48 -12.23
CA GLY A 295 14.02 -6.49 -12.55
C GLY A 295 14.48 -5.22 -13.26
N ALA A 296 13.76 -4.79 -14.30
CA ALA A 296 14.08 -3.55 -15.04
C ALA A 296 14.00 -2.30 -14.14
N LEU A 297 12.96 -2.20 -13.30
CA LEU A 297 12.83 -1.09 -12.36
C LEU A 297 13.92 -1.09 -11.28
N VAL A 298 14.32 -2.27 -10.79
CA VAL A 298 15.41 -2.41 -9.81
C VAL A 298 16.75 -2.04 -10.44
N ILE A 299 17.02 -2.44 -11.68
CA ILE A 299 18.24 -2.05 -12.41
C ILE A 299 18.28 -0.54 -12.63
N ALA A 300 17.17 0.05 -13.11
CA ALA A 300 17.09 1.50 -13.29
C ALA A 300 17.31 2.26 -11.97
N ALA A 301 16.69 1.79 -10.88
CA ALA A 301 16.88 2.37 -9.56
C ALA A 301 18.33 2.20 -9.04
N ALA A 302 18.96 1.06 -9.27
CA ALA A 302 20.35 0.83 -8.88
C ALA A 302 21.33 1.75 -9.63
N LEU A 303 21.10 1.98 -10.93
CA LEU A 303 21.90 2.92 -11.72
C LEU A 303 21.74 4.36 -11.24
N LEU A 304 20.52 4.79 -10.90
CA LEU A 304 20.25 6.13 -10.35
C LEU A 304 20.71 6.30 -8.89
N TYR A 305 20.89 5.21 -8.16
CA TYR A 305 21.38 5.26 -6.78
C TYR A 305 22.82 5.75 -6.71
N ILE A 306 23.64 5.49 -7.73
CA ILE A 306 25.02 5.98 -7.81
C ILE A 306 25.04 7.53 -7.84
N PRO A 307 24.46 8.23 -8.83
CA PRO A 307 24.45 9.68 -8.85
C PRO A 307 23.68 10.28 -7.66
N ALA A 308 22.68 9.60 -7.10
CA ALA A 308 21.97 10.07 -5.91
C ALA A 308 22.87 10.20 -4.66
N ASN A 309 23.92 9.39 -4.53
CA ASN A 309 24.86 9.46 -3.41
C ASN A 309 26.13 10.25 -3.72
N LEU A 310 26.49 10.38 -5.01
CA LEU A 310 27.70 11.09 -5.44
C LEU A 310 27.47 12.57 -5.76
N LEU A 311 26.27 12.94 -6.24
CA LEU A 311 25.99 14.32 -6.62
C LEU A 311 25.56 15.15 -5.41
N PRO A 312 25.82 16.47 -5.43
CA PRO A 312 25.36 17.39 -4.40
C PRO A 312 23.84 17.34 -4.28
N ILE A 313 23.36 17.20 -3.05
CA ILE A 313 21.92 17.29 -2.76
C ILE A 313 21.50 18.75 -2.61
N MET A 314 22.45 19.61 -2.24
CA MET A 314 22.25 21.01 -1.91
C MET A 314 23.45 21.81 -2.41
N HIS A 315 23.18 22.91 -3.12
CA HIS A 315 24.16 23.94 -3.40
C HIS A 315 23.85 25.14 -2.50
N ALA A 316 24.77 25.47 -1.59
CA ALA A 316 24.68 26.66 -0.77
C ALA A 316 25.75 27.66 -1.21
N THR A 317 25.34 28.84 -1.64
CA THR A 317 26.25 29.96 -1.91
C THR A 317 26.22 30.91 -0.71
N SER A 318 27.32 30.95 0.05
CA SER A 318 27.50 31.90 1.14
C SER A 318 28.79 32.69 0.92
N LEU A 319 28.67 34.02 0.84
CA LEU A 319 29.80 34.97 0.78
C LEU A 319 30.93 34.55 -0.18
N GLY A 320 30.59 34.18 -1.42
CA GLY A 320 31.57 33.90 -2.48
C GLY A 320 32.25 32.51 -2.41
N ARG A 321 31.87 31.64 -1.47
CA ARG A 321 32.18 30.20 -1.53
C ARG A 321 30.90 29.41 -1.82
N ALA A 322 30.92 28.61 -2.88
CA ALA A 322 29.91 27.59 -3.13
C ALA A 322 30.33 26.32 -2.39
N GLU A 323 29.48 25.83 -1.49
CA GLU A 323 29.69 24.57 -0.78
C GLU A 323 28.62 23.56 -1.24
N ASP A 324 29.12 22.42 -1.70
CA ASP A 324 28.33 21.37 -2.34
C ASP A 324 28.26 20.17 -1.38
N ASP A 325 27.14 20.02 -0.69
CA ASP A 325 26.98 18.93 0.28
C ASP A 325 26.31 17.72 -0.37
N THR A 326 26.97 16.56 -0.26
CA THR A 326 26.36 15.25 -0.54
C THR A 326 25.65 14.71 0.71
N ILE A 327 24.79 13.70 0.55
CA ILE A 327 24.15 13.02 1.68
C ILE A 327 25.19 12.51 2.69
N LEU A 328 26.29 11.93 2.21
CA LEU A 328 27.33 11.37 3.07
C LEU A 328 28.17 12.46 3.74
N ALA A 329 28.41 13.58 3.06
CA ALA A 329 29.04 14.76 3.67
C ALA A 329 28.18 15.32 4.81
N GLY A 330 26.87 15.42 4.61
CA GLY A 330 25.93 15.83 5.67
C GLY A 330 25.93 14.89 6.88
N VAL A 331 25.99 13.57 6.66
CA VAL A 331 26.12 12.58 7.76
C VAL A 331 27.44 12.77 8.51
N ALA A 332 28.55 12.95 7.80
CA ALA A 332 29.86 13.18 8.42
C ALA A 332 29.90 14.47 9.25
N TYR A 333 29.29 15.55 8.75
CA TYR A 333 29.16 16.82 9.45
C TYR A 333 28.40 16.66 10.78
N PHE A 334 27.23 16.01 10.77
CA PHE A 334 26.48 15.78 12.01
C PHE A 334 27.21 14.87 13.00
N TRP A 335 27.99 13.91 12.49
CA TRP A 335 28.79 13.03 13.32
C TRP A 335 29.90 13.78 14.06
N THR A 336 30.61 14.68 13.38
CA THR A 336 31.69 15.47 13.99
C THR A 336 31.19 16.64 14.83
N SER A 337 30.00 17.17 14.53
CA SER A 337 29.38 18.28 15.25
C SER A 337 28.77 17.89 16.61
N GLY A 338 28.79 16.60 16.97
CA GLY A 338 28.27 16.06 18.23
C GLY A 338 26.81 15.61 18.18
N ASP A 339 26.07 15.97 17.12
CA ASP A 339 24.68 15.55 16.86
C ASP A 339 24.62 14.16 16.20
N TRP A 340 25.37 13.19 16.73
CA TRP A 340 25.44 11.83 16.19
C TRP A 340 24.07 11.12 16.04
N PRO A 341 23.01 11.38 16.85
CA PRO A 341 21.71 10.76 16.62
C PRO A 341 21.10 11.17 15.27
N LEU A 342 21.27 12.43 14.85
CA LEU A 342 20.79 12.93 13.57
C LEU A 342 21.56 12.28 12.42
N ALA A 343 22.88 12.15 12.56
CA ALA A 343 23.72 11.45 11.59
C ALA A 343 23.26 10.00 11.36
N VAL A 344 22.95 9.25 12.43
CA VAL A 344 22.46 7.87 12.34
C VAL A 344 21.10 7.81 11.64
N VAL A 345 20.18 8.71 11.98
CA VAL A 345 18.85 8.75 11.35
C VAL A 345 18.96 9.00 9.84
N VAL A 346 19.73 10.02 9.42
CA VAL A 346 19.94 10.35 8.00
C VAL A 346 20.64 9.21 7.27
N PHE A 347 21.69 8.62 7.84
CA PHE A 347 22.39 7.49 7.22
C PHE A 347 21.49 6.26 7.03
N VAL A 348 20.75 5.88 8.08
CA VAL A 348 19.87 4.70 8.03
C VAL A 348 18.76 4.92 7.01
N ALA A 349 18.13 6.10 7.02
CA ALA A 349 17.01 6.37 6.15
C ALA A 349 17.46 6.54 4.68
N SER A 350 18.57 7.25 4.41
CA SER A 350 18.95 7.67 3.06
C SER A 350 19.87 6.67 2.36
N VAL A 351 20.63 5.89 3.13
CA VAL A 351 21.58 4.92 2.57
C VAL A 351 21.10 3.50 2.83
N LEU A 352 20.99 3.11 4.10
CA LEU A 352 20.75 1.71 4.48
C LEU A 352 19.38 1.19 4.01
N VAL A 353 18.31 1.96 4.18
CA VAL A 353 16.95 1.55 3.81
C VAL A 353 16.79 1.36 2.28
N PRO A 354 17.19 2.32 1.41
CA PRO A 354 17.19 2.13 -0.04
C PRO A 354 18.05 0.95 -0.50
N MET A 355 19.26 0.78 0.05
CA MET A 355 20.12 -0.37 -0.26
C MET A 355 19.45 -1.70 0.08
N LEU A 356 18.88 -1.81 1.29
CA LEU A 356 18.17 -3.02 1.72
C LEU A 356 16.96 -3.32 0.82
N LYS A 357 16.21 -2.28 0.43
CA LYS A 357 15.06 -2.39 -0.47
C LYS A 357 15.48 -2.90 -1.86
N LEU A 358 16.53 -2.31 -2.43
CA LEU A 358 17.11 -2.74 -3.71
C LEU A 358 17.60 -4.20 -3.64
N ALA A 359 18.34 -4.56 -2.60
CA ALA A 359 18.89 -5.90 -2.42
C ALA A 359 17.78 -6.97 -2.31
N ILE A 360 16.75 -6.72 -1.50
CA ILE A 360 15.63 -7.66 -1.34
C ILE A 360 14.82 -7.79 -2.63
N LEU A 361 14.53 -6.69 -3.33
CA LEU A 361 13.80 -6.73 -4.60
C LEU A 361 14.61 -7.42 -5.71
N ALA A 362 15.92 -7.17 -5.79
CA ALA A 362 16.82 -7.85 -6.70
C ALA A 362 16.84 -9.37 -6.43
N LEU A 363 17.01 -9.78 -5.17
CA LEU A 363 16.97 -11.18 -4.75
C LEU A 363 15.65 -11.84 -5.16
N GLN A 364 14.51 -11.16 -4.96
CA GLN A 364 13.19 -11.67 -5.32
C GLN A 364 13.00 -11.80 -6.82
N ALA A 365 13.41 -10.81 -7.61
CA ALA A 365 13.35 -10.86 -9.06
C ALA A 365 14.23 -11.98 -9.63
N ILE A 366 15.48 -12.09 -9.19
CA ILE A 366 16.42 -13.13 -9.62
C ILE A 366 15.90 -14.52 -9.25
N ALA A 367 15.45 -14.71 -8.01
CA ALA A 367 14.95 -16.02 -7.57
C ALA A 367 13.60 -16.39 -8.20
N ALA A 368 12.77 -15.41 -8.60
CA ALA A 368 11.58 -15.65 -9.40
C ALA A 368 11.94 -16.06 -10.84
N HIS A 369 12.93 -15.41 -11.45
CA HIS A 369 13.45 -15.77 -12.79
C HIS A 369 14.09 -17.15 -12.82
N ARG A 370 14.91 -17.49 -11.81
CA ARG A 370 15.55 -18.81 -11.68
C ARG A 370 14.61 -19.90 -11.18
N GLY A 371 13.40 -19.54 -10.73
CA GLY A 371 12.40 -20.48 -10.22
C GLY A 371 12.83 -21.26 -8.97
N THR A 372 13.73 -20.71 -8.16
CA THR A 372 14.38 -21.41 -7.04
C THR A 372 13.38 -21.74 -5.91
N PRO A 373 13.36 -22.99 -5.37
CA PRO A 373 12.49 -23.39 -4.26
C PRO A 373 13.02 -22.98 -2.87
N TRP A 374 14.10 -22.19 -2.81
CA TRP A 374 14.79 -21.85 -1.58
C TRP A 374 13.93 -20.98 -0.66
N ARG A 375 13.75 -21.47 0.58
CA ARG A 375 13.13 -20.80 1.75
C ARG A 375 11.98 -19.82 1.41
N PRO A 376 10.87 -20.28 0.80
CA PRO A 376 9.80 -19.41 0.32
C PRO A 376 9.11 -18.62 1.43
N LEU A 377 9.04 -19.17 2.65
CA LEU A 377 8.46 -18.47 3.80
C LEU A 377 9.30 -17.27 4.25
N GLU A 378 10.62 -17.40 4.25
CA GLU A 378 11.54 -16.29 4.60
C GLU A 378 11.49 -15.21 3.53
N ARG A 379 11.50 -15.58 2.25
CA ARG A 379 11.34 -14.64 1.13
C ARG A 379 10.00 -13.89 1.19
N ALA A 380 8.90 -14.58 1.51
CA ALA A 380 7.60 -13.94 1.70
C ALA A 380 7.60 -12.97 2.90
N ARG A 381 8.31 -13.30 4.00
CA ARG A 381 8.49 -12.38 5.13
C ARG A 381 9.31 -11.15 4.73
N LEU A 382 10.41 -11.32 4.01
CA LEU A 382 11.24 -10.22 3.50
C LEU A 382 10.44 -9.32 2.55
N HIS A 383 9.62 -9.90 1.68
CA HIS A 383 8.73 -9.14 0.80
C HIS A 383 7.75 -8.27 1.60
N ARG A 384 7.07 -8.85 2.59
CA ARG A 384 6.18 -8.08 3.48
C ARG A 384 6.90 -7.00 4.29
N LEU A 385 8.15 -7.26 4.70
CA LEU A 385 8.97 -6.26 5.37
C LEU A 385 9.27 -5.10 4.43
N VAL A 386 9.67 -5.38 3.18
CA VAL A 386 9.90 -4.37 2.15
C VAL A 386 8.64 -3.57 1.82
N GLU A 387 7.47 -4.20 1.68
CA GLU A 387 6.22 -3.46 1.46
C GLU A 387 5.83 -2.61 2.68
N ARG A 388 6.16 -3.06 3.89
CA ARG A 388 5.93 -2.29 5.11
C ARG A 388 6.86 -1.09 5.18
N VAL A 389 8.17 -1.29 5.04
CA VAL A 389 9.19 -0.23 5.03
C VAL A 389 9.01 0.71 3.84
N GLY A 390 8.59 0.18 2.69
CA GLY A 390 8.37 0.93 1.45
C GLY A 390 7.35 2.06 1.58
N ARG A 391 6.36 1.93 2.47
CA ARG A 391 5.41 3.01 2.80
C ARG A 391 6.07 4.20 3.51
N TRP A 392 7.15 3.96 4.25
CA TRP A 392 7.92 4.98 4.98
C TRP A 392 9.13 5.48 4.19
N SER A 393 9.54 4.74 3.15
CA SER A 393 10.75 5.00 2.35
C SER A 393 10.76 6.35 1.61
N MET A 394 9.65 7.07 1.54
CA MET A 394 9.59 8.42 0.95
C MET A 394 9.83 9.54 1.98
N LEU A 395 9.95 9.18 3.27
CA LEU A 395 10.20 10.12 4.36
C LEU A 395 11.38 11.02 4.08
N ASP A 396 12.49 10.46 3.62
CA ASP A 396 13.72 11.22 3.40
C ASP A 396 13.61 12.28 2.32
N VAL A 397 12.94 11.99 1.20
CA VAL A 397 12.77 12.97 0.12
C VAL A 397 11.98 14.17 0.64
N PHE A 398 10.95 13.91 1.46
CA PHE A 398 10.11 14.95 2.05
C PHE A 398 10.86 15.77 3.11
N VAL A 399 11.61 15.12 4.00
CA VAL A 399 12.41 15.82 5.02
C VAL A 399 13.48 16.69 4.36
N VAL A 400 14.18 16.19 3.34
CA VAL A 400 15.17 16.98 2.59
C VAL A 400 14.50 18.17 1.90
N ALA A 401 13.41 17.95 1.15
CA ALA A 401 12.71 19.01 0.44
C ALA A 401 12.15 20.09 1.39
N LEU A 402 11.62 19.68 2.55
CA LEU A 402 11.08 20.60 3.54
C LEU A 402 12.17 21.38 4.25
N THR A 403 13.30 20.73 4.58
CA THR A 403 14.48 21.42 5.12
C THR A 403 14.98 22.48 4.13
N ILE A 404 15.07 22.17 2.84
CA ILE A 404 15.43 23.14 1.78
C ILE A 404 14.45 24.31 1.74
N ALA A 405 13.13 24.02 1.75
CA ALA A 405 12.10 25.04 1.73
C ALA A 405 12.15 25.96 2.97
N LEU A 406 12.56 25.44 4.12
CA LEU A 406 12.57 26.19 5.38
C LEU A 406 13.86 26.99 5.60
N VAL A 407 14.99 26.58 5.05
CA VAL A 407 16.21 27.43 5.08
C VAL A 407 16.04 28.70 4.23
N HIS A 408 15.18 28.66 3.21
CA HIS A 408 14.83 29.85 2.41
C HIS A 408 14.12 30.97 3.21
N PHE A 409 13.62 30.70 4.43
CA PHE A 409 13.01 31.72 5.30
C PHE A 409 14.04 32.50 6.14
N GLY A 410 15.30 32.07 6.16
CA GLY A 410 16.39 32.87 6.72
C GLY A 410 17.06 33.71 5.63
N SER A 411 17.14 35.02 5.80
CA SER A 411 17.68 35.98 4.82
C SER A 411 19.19 35.86 4.50
N PHE A 412 19.81 34.69 4.68
CA PHE A 412 21.28 34.54 4.68
C PHE A 412 21.83 33.50 3.69
N ALA A 413 21.02 32.71 2.98
CA ALA A 413 21.53 31.77 1.96
C ALA A 413 20.50 31.38 0.90
N GLU A 414 20.85 31.49 -0.38
CA GLU A 414 20.09 30.92 -1.50
C GLU A 414 20.47 29.45 -1.65
N ILE A 415 19.58 28.56 -1.20
CA ILE A 415 19.79 27.12 -1.27
C ILE A 415 19.00 26.54 -2.43
N THR A 416 19.70 26.05 -3.44
CA THR A 416 19.08 25.35 -4.57
C THR A 416 19.26 23.83 -4.44
N PRO A 417 18.19 23.04 -4.66
CA PRO A 417 18.30 21.58 -4.67
C PRO A 417 19.21 21.14 -5.81
N GLY A 418 20.28 20.42 -5.46
CA GLY A 418 21.21 19.87 -6.42
C GLY A 418 20.62 18.67 -7.19
N PRO A 419 21.27 18.23 -8.28
CA PRO A 419 20.81 17.10 -9.08
C PRO A 419 20.75 15.78 -8.29
N GLY A 420 21.50 15.66 -7.18
CA GLY A 420 21.43 14.51 -6.28
C GLY A 420 20.04 14.32 -5.66
N ALA A 421 19.32 15.40 -5.34
CA ALA A 421 17.97 15.33 -4.78
C ALA A 421 16.96 14.72 -5.76
N LEU A 422 17.04 15.10 -7.05
CA LEU A 422 16.20 14.53 -8.10
C LEU A 422 16.51 13.07 -8.36
N ALA A 423 17.81 12.71 -8.41
CA ALA A 423 18.23 11.32 -8.57
C ALA A 423 17.75 10.44 -7.40
N PHE A 424 17.90 10.92 -6.16
CA PHE A 424 17.42 10.22 -4.97
C PHE A 424 15.89 10.04 -4.98
N GLY A 425 15.14 11.09 -5.32
CA GLY A 425 13.68 11.02 -5.48
C GLY A 425 13.26 9.98 -6.53
N ALA A 426 13.96 9.92 -7.67
CA ALA A 426 13.70 8.93 -8.71
C ALA A 426 13.94 7.49 -8.23
N VAL A 427 15.01 7.23 -7.45
CA VAL A 427 15.27 5.90 -6.84
C VAL A 427 14.12 5.47 -5.94
N VAL A 428 13.62 6.36 -5.09
CA VAL A 428 12.50 6.07 -4.19
C VAL A 428 11.24 5.71 -4.98
N VAL A 429 10.89 6.49 -5.99
CA VAL A 429 9.72 6.23 -6.85
C VAL A 429 9.88 4.90 -7.61
N LEU A 430 11.05 4.66 -8.21
CA LEU A 430 11.30 3.42 -8.96
C LEU A 430 11.27 2.18 -8.07
N THR A 431 11.84 2.23 -6.86
CA THR A 431 11.79 1.11 -5.91
C THR A 431 10.37 0.86 -5.37
N MET A 432 9.57 1.91 -5.21
CA MET A 432 8.15 1.79 -4.86
C MET A 432 7.37 1.11 -6.00
N CYS A 433 7.52 1.60 -7.23
CA CYS A 433 6.96 0.97 -8.42
C CYS A 433 7.41 -0.50 -8.55
N ALA A 434 8.70 -0.80 -8.35
CA ALA A 434 9.24 -2.16 -8.42
C ALA A 434 8.54 -3.12 -7.46
N SER A 435 8.35 -2.69 -6.20
CA SER A 435 7.63 -3.46 -5.19
C SER A 435 6.16 -3.69 -5.55
N MET A 436 5.47 -2.66 -6.07
CA MET A 436 4.07 -2.75 -6.50
C MET A 436 3.86 -3.66 -7.70
N GLN A 437 4.88 -3.82 -8.56
CA GLN A 437 4.81 -4.65 -9.77
C GLN A 437 5.13 -6.12 -9.52
N PHE A 438 5.84 -6.45 -8.43
CA PHE A 438 6.21 -7.82 -8.09
C PHE A 438 4.98 -8.63 -7.65
N ASP A 439 4.82 -9.85 -8.18
CA ASP A 439 3.76 -10.78 -7.81
C ASP A 439 4.28 -11.76 -6.74
N PRO A 440 3.87 -11.64 -5.46
CA PRO A 440 4.40 -12.45 -4.37
C PRO A 440 4.16 -13.97 -4.57
N ARG A 441 3.20 -14.35 -5.40
CA ARG A 441 2.90 -15.76 -5.71
C ARG A 441 4.05 -16.45 -6.44
N LEU A 442 4.88 -15.69 -7.18
CA LEU A 442 6.06 -16.21 -7.86
C LEU A 442 7.11 -16.78 -6.88
N ILE A 443 7.11 -16.33 -5.62
CA ILE A 443 8.00 -16.88 -4.57
C ILE A 443 7.72 -18.37 -4.33
N TRP A 444 6.46 -18.79 -4.49
CA TRP A 444 5.99 -20.13 -4.16
C TRP A 444 6.00 -21.09 -5.35
N ASP A 445 6.00 -20.58 -6.59
CA ASP A 445 5.95 -21.39 -7.82
C ASP A 445 7.15 -22.33 -7.96
N GLY A 446 8.34 -21.92 -7.53
CA GLY A 446 9.54 -22.78 -7.50
C GLY A 446 9.39 -23.99 -6.58
N ALA A 447 8.82 -23.78 -5.39
CA ALA A 447 8.55 -24.85 -4.43
C ALA A 447 7.50 -25.84 -4.96
N HIS A 448 6.52 -25.35 -5.74
CA HIS A 448 5.54 -26.21 -6.40
C HIS A 448 6.13 -27.10 -7.48
N ARG A 449 7.00 -26.54 -8.35
CA ARG A 449 7.70 -27.31 -9.38
C ARG A 449 8.57 -28.42 -8.78
N CYS A 450 9.30 -28.12 -7.69
CA CYS A 450 10.13 -29.12 -7.00
C CYS A 450 9.28 -30.23 -6.35
N ALA A 451 8.12 -29.90 -5.78
CA ALA A 451 7.21 -30.90 -5.20
C ALA A 451 6.48 -31.75 -6.25
N ALA A 452 6.28 -31.23 -7.46
CA ALA A 452 5.62 -31.94 -8.57
C ALA A 452 6.58 -32.81 -9.40
N SER A 453 7.89 -32.61 -9.30
CA SER A 453 8.88 -33.49 -9.94
C SER A 453 8.94 -34.83 -9.18
N PRO A 454 8.65 -35.97 -9.82
CA PRO A 454 8.94 -37.26 -9.20
C PRO A 454 10.43 -37.31 -8.89
N ARG A 455 10.78 -37.69 -7.66
CA ARG A 455 12.16 -38.03 -7.32
C ARG A 455 12.47 -39.34 -8.05
N THR A 456 13.17 -39.23 -9.17
CA THR A 456 13.77 -40.37 -9.87
C THR A 456 14.76 -41.09 -8.98
#